data_AF-M8ASJ6-F1
#
_entry.id   AF-M8ASJ6-F1
#
_cell.length_a   1.000
_cell.length_b   1.000
_cell.length_c   1.000
_cell.angle_alpha   90.00
_cell.angle_beta   90.00
_cell.angle_gamma   90.00
#
_symmetry.space_group_name_H-M   'P 1'
#
loop_
_entity.id
_entity.type
_entity.pdbx_description
1 polymer ?
#
loop_
_entity_poly.entity_id
_entity_poly.type
_entity_poly.pdbx_seq_one_letter_code
_entity_poly.pdbx_strand_id
1 'polypeptide(L)' 'MREAFKVFDVDGDGFISASELQEVLKKLGMPEASSLANVREMICNVDRDSDGRIDFGEFKIMMQGINV' A
#
# COMPACT_ATOMS: atom_id res chain seq x y z
N MET A 1 2.77 -9.92 8.95
CA MET A 1 1.88 -9.52 7.82
C MET A 1 0.65 -8.77 8.27
N ARG A 2 -0.23 -9.33 9.13
CA ARG A 2 -1.39 -8.56 9.65
C ARG A 2 -1.03 -7.32 10.46
N GLU A 3 0.04 -7.39 11.24
CA GLU A 3 0.50 -6.23 12.01
C GLU A 3 1.04 -5.12 11.11
N ALA A 4 1.83 -5.48 10.08
CA ALA A 4 2.23 -4.53 9.04
C ALA A 4 1.00 -3.94 8.35
N PHE A 5 0.06 -4.78 7.91
CA PHE A 5 -1.20 -4.32 7.30
C PHE A 5 -1.94 -3.33 8.19
N LYS A 6 -2.07 -3.59 9.49
CA LYS A 6 -2.66 -2.66 10.48
C LYS A 6 -1.88 -1.37 10.70
N VAL A 7 -0.59 -1.33 10.37
CA VAL A 7 0.18 -0.09 10.40
C VAL A 7 -0.16 0.77 9.18
N PHE A 8 -0.46 0.14 8.04
CA PHE A 8 -0.88 0.80 6.81
C PHE A 8 -2.38 1.17 6.80
N ASP A 9 -3.25 0.28 7.28
CA ASP A 9 -4.69 0.47 7.44
C ASP A 9 -4.96 1.25 8.73
N VAL A 10 -5.03 2.58 8.59
CA VAL A 10 -5.13 3.52 9.72
C VAL A 10 -6.57 3.60 10.22
N ASP A 11 -7.53 3.58 9.30
CA ASP A 11 -8.96 3.64 9.62
C ASP A 11 -9.52 2.29 10.09
N GLY A 12 -8.84 1.19 9.77
CA GLY A 12 -9.21 -0.16 10.19
C GLY A 12 -10.37 -0.73 9.38
N ASP A 13 -10.61 -0.23 8.17
CA ASP A 13 -11.68 -0.72 7.30
C ASP A 13 -11.30 -2.03 6.59
N GLY A 14 -10.05 -2.49 6.74
CA GLY A 14 -9.56 -3.72 6.16
C GLY A 14 -9.00 -3.55 4.74
N PHE A 15 -8.85 -2.31 4.29
CA PHE A 15 -8.30 -1.91 3.00
C PHE A 15 -7.27 -0.81 3.22
N ILE A 16 -6.26 -0.72 2.35
CA ILE A 16 -5.28 0.37 2.39
C ILE A 16 -5.54 1.29 1.22
N SER A 17 -5.96 2.51 1.51
CA SER A 17 -6.16 3.54 0.50
C SER A 17 -4.84 4.15 0.03
N ALA A 18 -4.83 4.77 -1.15
CA ALA A 18 -3.64 5.44 -1.67
C ALA A 18 -3.04 6.51 -0.74
N SER A 19 -3.91 7.23 -0.03
CA SER A 19 -3.50 8.23 0.95
C SER A 19 -2.81 7.58 2.17
N GLU A 20 -3.37 6.47 2.67
CA GLU A 20 -2.84 5.75 3.83
C GLU A 20 -1.50 5.10 3.50
N LEU A 21 -1.42 4.44 2.34
CA LEU A 21 -0.17 3.89 1.83
C LEU A 21 0.89 4.98 1.70
N GLN A 22 0.55 6.14 1.12
CA GLN A 22 1.48 7.25 0.98
C GLN A 22 1.97 7.76 2.35
N GLU A 23 1.08 7.90 3.33
CA GLU A 23 1.46 8.41 4.64
C GLU A 23 2.45 7.48 5.34
N VAL A 24 2.20 6.16 5.27
CA VAL A 24 3.10 5.18 5.89
C VAL A 24 4.41 5.05 5.12
N LEU A 25 4.38 5.04 3.78
CA LEU A 25 5.61 5.04 2.98
C LEU A 25 6.46 6.30 3.26
N LYS A 26 5.83 7.46 3.49
CA LYS A 26 6.54 8.67 3.93
C LYS A 26 7.16 8.49 5.31
N LYS A 27 6.43 7.90 6.27
CA LYS A 27 6.95 7.60 7.62
C LYS A 27 8.14 6.63 7.58
N LEU A 28 8.14 5.70 6.63
CA LEU A 28 9.26 4.77 6.40
C LEU A 28 10.43 5.39 5.63
N GLY A 29 10.28 6.63 5.15
CA GLY A 29 11.30 7.32 4.36
C GLY A 29 11.49 6.75 2.96
N MET A 30 10.49 6.04 2.42
CA MET A 30 10.57 5.53 1.06
C MET A 30 10.41 6.66 0.04
N PRO A 31 11.29 6.73 -0.99
CA PRO A 31 11.24 7.77 -1.99
C PRO A 31 9.97 7.70 -2.86
N GLU A 32 9.37 6.52 -2.99
CA GLU A 32 8.14 6.29 -3.76
C GLU A 32 6.93 7.05 -3.19
N ALA A 33 6.94 7.36 -1.90
CA ALA A 33 5.90 8.15 -1.24
C ALA A 33 5.95 9.64 -1.59
N SER A 34 7.05 10.10 -2.22
CA SER A 34 7.27 11.51 -2.54
C SER A 34 6.22 12.08 -3.49
N SER A 35 5.63 11.22 -4.33
CA SER A 35 4.58 11.60 -5.26
C SER A 35 3.40 10.65 -5.15
N LEU A 36 2.20 11.21 -5.07
CA LEU A 36 0.95 10.41 -5.09
C LEU A 36 0.85 9.59 -6.39
N ALA A 37 1.44 10.07 -7.49
CA ALA A 37 1.47 9.35 -8.76
C ALA A 37 2.23 8.02 -8.65
N ASN A 38 3.40 8.01 -7.99
CA ASN A 38 4.17 6.78 -7.75
C ASN A 38 3.39 5.82 -6.86
N VAL A 39 2.81 6.31 -5.77
CA VAL A 39 1.99 5.48 -4.88
C VAL A 39 0.80 4.87 -5.63
N ARG A 40 0.14 5.65 -6.48
CA ARG A 40 -0.93 5.15 -7.36
C ARG A 40 -0.43 4.10 -8.36
N GLU A 41 0.76 4.27 -8.91
CA GLU A 41 1.35 3.27 -9.82
C GLU A 41 1.66 1.96 -9.08
N MET A 42 2.19 2.04 -7.85
CA MET A 42 2.40 0.87 -6.99
C MET A 42 1.09 0.15 -6.69
N ILE A 43 0.04 0.89 -6.35
CA ILE A 43 -1.29 0.34 -6.13
C ILE A 43 -1.80 -0.30 -7.40
N CYS A 44 -1.79 0.42 -8.53
CA CYS A 44 -2.29 -0.09 -9.81
C CYS A 44 -1.58 -1.38 -10.29
N ASN A 45 -0.31 -1.57 -9.90
CA ASN A 45 0.43 -2.80 -10.20
C ASN A 45 -0.03 -4.03 -9.39
N VAL A 46 -0.61 -3.82 -8.20
CA VAL A 46 -1.04 -4.89 -7.29
C VAL A 46 -2.55 -5.01 -7.17
N ASP A 47 -3.26 -3.92 -7.42
CA ASP A 47 -4.72 -3.76 -7.46
C ASP A 47 -5.29 -4.56 -8.64
N ARG A 48 -5.71 -5.78 -8.35
CA ARG A 48 -6.21 -6.73 -9.34
C ARG A 48 -7.69 -6.56 -9.58
N ASP A 49 -8.44 -6.11 -8.58
CA ASP A 49 -9.87 -5.88 -8.71
C ASP A 49 -10.23 -4.46 -9.15
N SER A 50 -9.24 -3.57 -9.23
CA SER A 50 -9.35 -2.18 -9.70
C SER A 50 -10.32 -1.35 -8.85
N ASP A 51 -10.36 -1.59 -7.54
CA ASP A 51 -11.12 -0.76 -6.60
C ASP A 51 -10.36 0.50 -6.16
N GLY A 52 -9.08 0.62 -6.54
CA GLY A 52 -8.19 1.72 -6.19
C GLY A 52 -7.69 1.68 -4.75
N ARG A 53 -7.81 0.54 -4.08
CA ARG A 53 -7.36 0.24 -2.72
C ARG A 53 -6.50 -1.03 -2.76
N ILE A 54 -5.95 -1.40 -1.61
CA ILE A 54 -5.20 -2.64 -1.46
C ILE A 54 -5.85 -3.47 -0.37
N ASP A 55 -6.34 -4.65 -0.72
CA ASP A 55 -6.84 -5.63 0.24
C ASP A 55 -5.69 -6.42 0.89
N PHE A 56 -6.00 -7.21 1.92
CA PHE A 56 -5.01 -8.04 2.61
C PHE A 56 -4.30 -9.05 1.67
N GLY A 57 -4.98 -9.55 0.65
CA GLY A 57 -4.44 -10.42 -0.39
C GLY A 57 -3.44 -9.70 -1.29
N GLU A 58 -3.81 -8.55 -1.82
CA GLU A 58 -2.97 -7.70 -2.68
C GLU A 58 -1.75 -7.17 -1.93
N PHE A 59 -1.91 -6.77 -0.67
CA PHE A 59 -0.80 -6.33 0.18
C PHE A 59 0.29 -7.42 0.33
N LYS A 60 -0.11 -8.69 0.41
CA LYS A 60 0.85 -9.81 0.44
C LYS A 60 1.64 -9.91 -0.84
N ILE A 61 0.98 -9.75 -1.99
CA ILE A 61 1.62 -9.79 -3.31
C ILE A 61 2.60 -8.61 -3.43
N MET A 62 2.19 -7.42 -2.99
CA MET A 62 3.04 -6.24 -2.93
C MET A 62 4.31 -6.49 -2.10
N MET A 63 4.16 -7.00 -0.87
CA MET A 63 5.31 -7.29 0.01
C MET A 63 6.18 -8.45 -0.48
N GLN A 64 5.64 -9.37 -1.29
CA GLN A 64 6.42 -10.45 -1.91
C GLN A 64 7.13 -10.01 -3.20
N GLY A 65 6.58 -9.02 -3.91
CA GLY A 65 7.18 -8.44 -5.13
C GLY A 65 8.37 -7.53 -4.86
N ILE A 66 8.48 -6.97 -3.64
CA ILE A 66 9.67 -6.25 -3.16
C ILE A 66 10.71 -7.31 -2.73
N ASN A 67 11.27 -8.03 -3.71
CA ASN A 67 12.42 -8.88 -3.46
C ASN A 67 13.66 -7.97 -3.46
N VAL A 68 14.16 -7.64 -2.27
CA VAL A 68 15.42 -6.92 -2.08
C VAL A 68 16.60 -7.70 -2.65
#